data_AF-A0AAN1MR24-F1
#
_entry.id   AF-A0AAN1MR24-F1
#
_cell.length_a   1.000
_cell.length_b   1.000
_cell.length_c   1.000
_cell.angle_alpha   90.00
_cell.angle_beta   90.00
_cell.angle_gamma   90.00
#
_symmetry.space_group_name_H-M   'P 1'
#
loop_
_entity.id
_entity.type
_entity.pdbx_description
1 polymer ?
#
loop_
_entity_poly.entity_id
_entity_poly.type
_entity_poly.pdbx_seq_one_letter_code
_entity_poly.pdbx_strand_id
1 'polypeptide(L)'
;MSREIQMINTIASKDLRRIIGQSVDPTVTGPVLVRSDIPEGPVALTPTRHYYCDGRLLAYEITDAEAFLTLLRQAKAEHGDHGATVLLPAVELFRNRRLFVSHDGMAVFALGNTEDTRGYLSSVCKSPNYPGSMTQLLQLAIQEGANHLYCFDTCLTAYYRRLGFRPVCRVSFEMFGEPCDWNRETFRAYGPAGKAGCPDVNYFCYEPCQPLSCAADPVDVALVSTDIPYASSLQQAKDILKGEVDRVSALH
;
A
#
# COMPACT_ATOMS: atom_id res chain seq x y z
N MET A 1 -3.67 -26.74 -23.33
CA MET A 1 -3.93 -25.39 -22.76
C MET A 1 -4.54 -25.41 -21.34
N SER A 2 -5.16 -26.48 -20.85
CA SER A 2 -5.88 -26.46 -19.55
C SER A 2 -5.04 -26.89 -18.32
N ARG A 3 -3.90 -27.59 -18.49
CA ARG A 3 -3.07 -28.06 -17.35
C ARG A 3 -1.98 -27.09 -16.90
N GLU A 4 -1.43 -26.26 -17.79
CA GLU A 4 -0.43 -25.24 -17.44
C GLU A 4 -1.02 -24.09 -16.63
N ILE A 5 -2.23 -23.63 -16.97
CA ILE A 5 -2.94 -22.58 -16.22
C ILE A 5 -3.27 -23.07 -14.79
N GLN A 6 -3.67 -24.34 -14.63
CA GLN A 6 -3.89 -24.93 -13.31
C GLN A 6 -2.59 -25.08 -12.50
N MET A 7 -1.46 -25.41 -13.14
CA MET A 7 -0.16 -25.47 -12.46
C MET A 7 0.34 -24.09 -12.03
N ILE A 8 0.18 -23.04 -12.85
CA ILE A 8 0.60 -21.68 -12.50
C ILE A 8 -0.20 -21.16 -11.30
N ASN A 9 -1.52 -21.37 -11.26
CA ASN A 9 -2.35 -21.04 -10.09
C ASN A 9 -1.99 -21.85 -8.83
N THR A 10 -1.49 -23.09 -9.00
CA THR A 10 -1.08 -23.95 -7.88
C THR A 10 0.33 -23.63 -7.36
N ILE A 11 1.20 -23.04 -8.20
CA ILE A 11 2.56 -22.64 -7.80
C ILE A 11 2.54 -21.27 -7.12
N ALA A 12 1.69 -20.34 -7.57
CA ALA A 12 1.47 -19.06 -6.87
C ALA A 12 0.81 -19.23 -5.49
N SER A 13 0.03 -20.30 -5.29
CA SER A 13 -0.72 -20.54 -4.04
C SER A 13 0.08 -21.21 -2.92
N LYS A 14 1.34 -21.62 -3.13
CA LYS A 14 2.04 -22.47 -2.16
C LYS A 14 2.66 -21.73 -0.96
N ASP A 15 2.84 -20.41 -1.05
CA ASP A 15 3.40 -19.61 0.06
C ASP A 15 2.52 -18.41 0.48
N LEU A 16 1.35 -18.23 -0.12
CA LEU A 16 0.36 -17.27 0.36
C LEU A 16 -0.39 -17.88 1.54
N ARG A 17 -0.10 -17.39 2.74
CA ARG A 17 -0.87 -17.74 3.95
C ARG A 17 -2.35 -17.52 3.70
N ARG A 18 -3.19 -18.40 4.25
CA ARG A 18 -4.62 -18.38 3.99
C ARG A 18 -5.25 -17.21 4.74
N ILE A 19 -5.58 -16.14 4.01
CA ILE A 19 -6.30 -14.98 4.54
C ILE A 19 -7.79 -15.14 4.26
N ILE A 20 -8.62 -15.09 5.29
CA ILE A 20 -10.07 -15.29 5.20
C ILE A 20 -10.79 -14.06 5.73
N GLY A 21 -11.64 -13.45 4.90
CA GLY A 21 -12.55 -12.36 5.29
C GLY A 21 -13.90 -12.89 5.76
N GLN A 22 -14.38 -12.39 6.90
CA GLN A 22 -15.69 -12.70 7.48
C GLN A 22 -16.46 -11.41 7.70
N SER A 23 -17.59 -11.24 7.02
CA SER A 23 -18.47 -10.09 7.25
C SER A 23 -19.04 -10.15 8.66
N VAL A 24 -19.12 -8.99 9.30
CA VAL A 24 -19.66 -8.85 10.66
C VAL A 24 -20.79 -7.84 10.67
N ASP A 25 -21.77 -8.08 11.54
CA ASP A 25 -22.83 -7.11 11.80
C ASP A 25 -22.36 -6.16 12.93
N PRO A 26 -22.08 -4.88 12.60
CA PRO A 26 -21.58 -3.93 13.59
C PRO A 26 -22.56 -3.65 14.73
N THR A 27 -23.86 -3.87 14.51
CA THR A 27 -24.88 -3.73 15.56
C THR A 27 -24.80 -4.82 16.62
N VAL A 28 -24.17 -5.95 16.29
CA VAL A 28 -24.00 -7.12 17.16
C VAL A 28 -22.62 -7.11 17.82
N THR A 29 -21.56 -6.80 17.07
CA THR A 29 -20.18 -6.87 17.59
C THR A 29 -19.79 -5.69 18.47
N GLY A 30 -20.47 -4.54 18.33
CA GLY A 30 -20.11 -3.30 19.01
C GLY A 30 -18.76 -2.74 18.54
N PRO A 31 -18.33 -1.60 19.12
CA PRO A 31 -17.06 -0.98 18.75
C PRO A 31 -15.85 -1.77 19.29
N VAL A 32 -14.80 -1.85 18.49
CA VAL A 32 -13.49 -2.38 18.89
C VAL A 32 -12.57 -1.22 19.22
N LEU A 33 -12.03 -1.16 20.43
CA LEU A 33 -11.07 -0.13 20.82
C LEU A 33 -9.65 -0.57 20.44
N VAL A 34 -8.94 0.30 19.73
CA VAL A 34 -7.52 0.13 19.38
C VAL A 34 -6.74 1.37 19.80
N ARG A 35 -5.40 1.26 19.81
CA ARG A 35 -4.49 2.39 20.05
C ARG A 35 -4.81 3.22 21.31
N SER A 36 -5.03 2.58 22.46
CA SER A 36 -5.20 3.29 23.74
C SER A 36 -3.96 4.08 24.20
N ASP A 37 -2.82 3.89 23.52
CA ASP A 37 -1.53 4.49 23.78
C ASP A 37 -1.33 5.89 23.15
N ILE A 38 -2.27 6.36 22.31
CA ILE A 38 -2.11 7.62 21.57
C ILE A 38 -2.66 8.82 22.36
N PRO A 39 -2.20 10.06 22.09
CA PRO A 39 -2.61 11.26 22.83
C PRO A 39 -4.12 11.50 22.85
N GLU A 40 -4.83 11.18 21.76
CA GLU A 40 -6.27 11.35 21.60
C GLU A 40 -7.10 10.30 22.37
N GLY A 41 -6.44 9.29 22.95
CA GLY A 41 -7.08 8.14 23.59
C GLY A 41 -7.45 7.03 22.61
N PRO A 42 -8.15 5.97 23.09
CA PRO A 42 -8.46 4.82 22.26
C PRO A 42 -9.34 5.19 21.07
N VAL A 43 -8.97 4.69 19.89
CA VAL A 43 -9.76 4.84 18.67
C VAL A 43 -10.79 3.72 18.61
N ALA A 44 -12.07 4.10 18.55
CA ALA A 44 -13.16 3.15 18.36
C ALA A 44 -13.33 2.82 16.89
N LEU A 45 -13.26 1.54 16.54
CA LEU A 45 -13.54 1.01 15.22
C LEU A 45 -14.93 0.39 15.19
N THR A 46 -15.63 0.56 14.08
CA THR A 46 -16.86 -0.18 13.77
C THR A 46 -16.59 -1.07 12.56
N PRO A 47 -16.13 -2.32 12.77
CA PRO A 47 -15.78 -3.21 11.68
C PRO A 47 -17.02 -3.64 10.88
N THR A 48 -16.86 -3.73 9.56
CA THR A 48 -17.82 -4.38 8.65
C THR A 48 -17.33 -5.75 8.21
N ARG A 49 -16.01 -6.00 8.34
CA ARG A 49 -15.38 -7.28 8.06
C ARG A 49 -14.18 -7.52 8.96
N HIS A 50 -13.99 -8.76 9.37
CA HIS A 50 -12.78 -9.25 10.04
C HIS A 50 -11.97 -10.10 9.08
N TYR A 51 -10.66 -9.91 9.05
CA TYR A 51 -9.73 -10.72 8.27
C TYR A 51 -8.85 -11.55 9.20
N TYR A 52 -8.73 -12.83 8.91
CA TYR A 52 -7.91 -13.77 9.67
C TYR A 52 -6.83 -14.36 8.79
N CYS A 53 -5.60 -14.41 9.28
CA CYS A 53 -4.47 -15.08 8.65
C CYS A 53 -4.05 -16.26 9.52
N ASP A 54 -4.13 -17.48 8.98
CA ASP A 54 -3.85 -18.73 9.71
C ASP A 54 -4.62 -18.83 11.05
N GLY A 55 -5.88 -18.35 11.06
CA GLY A 55 -6.77 -18.37 12.23
C GLY A 55 -6.54 -17.25 13.24
N ARG A 56 -5.57 -16.35 13.01
CA ARG A 56 -5.33 -15.17 13.87
C ARG A 56 -5.91 -13.92 13.23
N LEU A 57 -6.56 -13.08 14.02
CA LEU A 57 -7.12 -11.82 13.55
C LEU A 57 -5.98 -10.93 13.03
N LEU A 58 -6.08 -10.55 11.75
CA LEU A 58 -5.08 -9.76 11.03
C LEU A 58 -5.50 -8.29 10.96
N ALA A 59 -6.72 -8.04 10.49
CA ALA A 59 -7.21 -6.70 10.19
C ALA A 59 -8.74 -6.63 10.22
N TYR A 60 -9.23 -5.39 10.27
CA TYR A 60 -10.62 -5.01 10.10
C TYR A 60 -10.77 -4.24 8.79
N GLU A 61 -11.90 -4.41 8.10
CA GLU A 61 -12.43 -3.39 7.20
C GLU A 61 -13.41 -2.51 7.98
N ILE A 62 -13.29 -1.19 7.82
CA ILE A 62 -14.11 -0.19 8.50
C ILE A 62 -14.66 0.82 7.48
N THR A 63 -15.67 1.59 7.90
CA THR A 63 -16.23 2.69 7.10
C THR A 63 -15.97 4.07 7.68
N ASP A 64 -15.40 4.14 8.89
CA ASP A 64 -15.12 5.39 9.59
C ASP A 64 -13.82 6.02 9.08
N ALA A 65 -13.98 7.04 8.24
CA ALA A 65 -12.89 7.79 7.64
C ALA A 65 -12.07 8.60 8.67
N GLU A 66 -12.70 9.09 9.75
CA GLU A 66 -12.02 9.88 10.77
C GLU A 66 -11.18 8.97 11.67
N ALA A 67 -11.72 7.81 12.05
CA ALA A 67 -10.95 6.79 12.77
C ALA A 67 -9.74 6.33 11.94
N PHE A 68 -9.94 6.05 10.65
CA PHE A 68 -8.85 5.69 9.74
C PHE A 68 -7.79 6.79 9.65
N LEU A 69 -8.21 8.04 9.44
CA LEU A 69 -7.28 9.15 9.29
C LEU A 69 -6.52 9.46 10.59
N THR A 70 -7.16 9.28 11.75
CA THR A 70 -6.49 9.38 13.06
C THR A 70 -5.35 8.36 13.15
N LEU A 71 -5.62 7.11 12.82
CA LEU A 71 -4.61 6.04 12.84
C LEU A 71 -3.51 6.25 11.80
N LEU A 72 -3.85 6.73 10.59
CA LEU A 72 -2.88 7.08 9.56
C LEU A 72 -1.94 8.21 10.01
N ARG A 73 -2.49 9.30 10.56
CA ARG A 73 -1.70 10.43 11.09
C ARG A 73 -0.77 9.96 12.18
N GLN A 74 -1.27 9.14 13.11
CA GLN A 74 -0.46 8.64 14.21
C GLN A 74 0.68 7.74 13.71
N ALA A 75 0.37 6.74 12.87
CA ALA A 75 1.39 5.84 12.33
C ALA A 75 2.46 6.61 11.54
N LYS A 76 2.05 7.62 10.77
CA LYS A 76 2.95 8.53 10.05
C LYS A 76 3.83 9.34 11.00
N ALA A 77 3.25 9.94 12.05
CA ALA A 77 3.97 10.78 13.01
C ALA A 77 5.06 10.02 13.77
N GLU A 78 4.85 8.73 14.05
CA GLU A 78 5.82 7.88 14.75
C GLU A 78 7.08 7.59 13.93
N HIS A 79 7.06 7.82 12.61
CA HIS A 79 8.27 7.78 11.77
C HIS A 79 9.07 9.07 11.77
N GLY A 80 8.60 10.12 12.45
CA GLY A 80 9.17 11.46 12.34
C GLY A 80 9.23 11.91 10.88
N ASP A 81 10.36 12.49 10.48
CA ASP A 81 10.57 12.98 9.12
C ASP A 81 10.42 11.89 8.04
N HIS A 82 10.71 10.62 8.34
CA HIS A 82 10.53 9.53 7.38
C HIS A 82 9.05 9.27 7.03
N GLY A 83 8.14 9.72 7.88
CA GLY A 83 6.70 9.68 7.65
C GLY A 83 6.27 10.51 6.43
N ALA A 84 7.06 11.50 5.99
CA ALA A 84 6.76 12.36 4.84
C ALA A 84 6.54 11.58 3.51
N THR A 85 7.01 10.34 3.44
CA THR A 85 6.78 9.41 2.31
C THR A 85 5.32 8.98 2.13
N VAL A 86 4.49 9.14 3.15
CA VAL A 86 3.06 8.85 3.11
C VAL A 86 2.27 10.15 3.10
N LEU A 87 1.47 10.38 2.06
CA LEU A 87 0.65 11.58 1.94
C LEU A 87 -0.58 11.51 2.86
N LEU A 88 -0.97 12.66 3.41
CA LEU A 88 -2.20 12.85 4.17
C LEU A 88 -3.24 13.56 3.30
N PRO A 89 -4.12 12.83 2.61
CA PRO A 89 -5.21 13.43 1.85
C PRO A 89 -6.29 14.01 2.77
N ALA A 90 -7.17 14.84 2.20
CA ALA A 90 -8.40 15.27 2.87
C ALA A 90 -9.29 14.06 3.21
N VAL A 91 -9.99 14.12 4.35
CA VAL A 91 -10.76 12.98 4.88
C VAL A 91 -11.87 12.51 3.93
N GLU A 92 -12.41 13.42 3.14
CA GLU A 92 -13.46 13.17 2.14
C GLU A 92 -13.02 12.14 1.09
N LEU A 93 -11.72 12.08 0.78
CA LEU A 93 -11.20 11.08 -0.16
C LEU A 93 -11.40 9.66 0.35
N PHE A 94 -11.40 9.43 1.67
CA PHE A 94 -11.59 8.10 2.26
C PHE A 94 -13.04 7.61 2.22
N ARG A 95 -14.03 8.50 2.04
CA ARG A 95 -15.44 8.10 1.89
C ARG A 95 -15.67 7.24 0.64
N ASN A 96 -14.81 7.39 -0.36
CA ASN A 96 -14.84 6.65 -1.63
C ASN A 96 -13.75 5.56 -1.69
N ARG A 97 -13.36 5.05 -0.51
CA ARG A 97 -12.34 4.00 -0.34
C ARG A 97 -12.87 2.91 0.58
N ARG A 98 -12.33 1.71 0.40
CA ARG A 98 -12.38 0.66 1.41
C ARG A 98 -11.20 0.87 2.35
N LEU A 99 -11.45 0.86 3.66
CA LEU A 99 -10.49 1.26 4.69
C LEU A 99 -10.13 0.05 5.54
N PHE A 100 -8.83 -0.24 5.63
CA PHE A 100 -8.34 -1.41 6.33
C PHE A 100 -7.39 -1.00 7.45
N VAL A 101 -7.59 -1.62 8.61
CA VAL A 101 -6.84 -1.32 9.83
C VAL A 101 -6.39 -2.63 10.45
N SER A 102 -5.13 -2.75 10.85
CA SER A 102 -4.64 -3.93 11.57
C SER A 102 -5.42 -4.15 12.85
N HIS A 103 -5.44 -5.38 13.36
CA HIS A 103 -6.23 -5.74 14.54
C HIS A 103 -5.92 -4.90 15.81
N ASP A 104 -4.74 -4.26 15.86
CA ASP A 104 -4.24 -3.40 16.93
C ASP A 104 -4.26 -1.90 16.59
N GLY A 105 -4.71 -1.52 15.39
CA GLY A 105 -4.73 -0.14 14.92
C GLY A 105 -3.37 0.46 14.60
N MET A 106 -2.29 -0.33 14.60
CA MET A 106 -0.93 0.18 14.36
C MET A 106 -0.56 0.24 12.88
N ALA A 107 -1.36 -0.33 11.97
CA ALA A 107 -1.12 -0.27 10.54
C ALA A 107 -2.42 -0.10 9.76
N VAL A 108 -2.34 0.58 8.62
CA VAL A 108 -3.48 0.95 7.80
C VAL A 108 -3.16 0.89 6.31
N PHE A 109 -4.18 0.64 5.49
CA PHE A 109 -4.15 0.90 4.05
C PHE A 109 -5.57 1.18 3.51
N ALA A 110 -5.65 1.84 2.36
CA ALA A 110 -6.92 2.13 1.69
C ALA A 110 -6.92 1.59 0.25
N LEU A 111 -8.06 1.05 -0.18
CA LEU A 111 -8.30 0.59 -1.55
C LEU A 111 -9.35 1.45 -2.23
N GLY A 112 -9.11 1.81 -3.48
CA GLY A 112 -10.10 2.48 -4.31
C GLY A 112 -11.33 1.63 -4.56
N ASN A 113 -12.52 2.24 -4.38
CA ASN A 113 -13.81 1.56 -4.48
C ASN A 113 -14.74 2.16 -5.55
N THR A 114 -14.28 3.15 -6.31
CA THR A 114 -15.02 3.71 -7.45
C THR A 114 -14.51 3.11 -8.74
N GLU A 115 -15.25 3.26 -9.84
CA GLU A 115 -14.82 2.80 -11.16
C GLU A 115 -13.43 3.34 -11.54
N ASP A 116 -13.20 4.64 -11.38
CA ASP A 116 -11.94 5.30 -11.74
C ASP A 116 -10.74 4.95 -10.84
N THR A 117 -10.99 4.36 -9.67
CA THR A 117 -9.93 4.12 -8.67
C THR A 117 -9.84 2.67 -8.24
N ARG A 118 -10.65 1.79 -8.81
CA ARG A 118 -10.74 0.38 -8.42
C ARG A 118 -9.37 -0.27 -8.45
N GLY A 119 -8.96 -0.87 -7.34
CA GLY A 119 -7.68 -1.54 -7.19
C GLY A 119 -6.48 -0.60 -6.92
N TYR A 120 -6.71 0.71 -6.82
CA TYR A 120 -5.71 1.66 -6.37
C TYR A 120 -5.40 1.45 -4.88
N LEU A 121 -4.17 1.05 -4.58
CA LEU A 121 -3.65 0.92 -3.22
C LEU A 121 -3.01 2.23 -2.78
N SER A 122 -3.47 2.77 -1.66
CA SER A 122 -3.02 4.05 -1.13
C SER A 122 -2.95 4.05 0.39
N SER A 123 -2.32 5.10 0.96
CA SER A 123 -2.26 5.31 2.42
C SER A 123 -1.75 4.11 3.21
N VAL A 124 -0.83 3.36 2.60
CA VAL A 124 -0.14 2.23 3.24
C VAL A 124 0.81 2.79 4.29
N CYS A 125 0.54 2.54 5.57
CA CYS A 125 1.39 3.01 6.66
C CYS A 125 1.34 2.03 7.83
N LYS A 126 2.45 1.88 8.55
CA LYS A 126 2.50 1.17 9.82
C LYS A 126 3.30 1.96 10.83
N SER A 127 2.96 1.82 12.10
CA SER A 127 3.82 2.20 13.21
C SER A 127 5.18 1.48 13.12
N PRO A 128 6.29 2.12 13.51
CA PRO A 128 7.54 1.42 13.81
C PRO A 128 7.36 0.29 14.84
N ASN A 129 6.41 0.45 15.77
CA ASN A 129 6.12 -0.49 16.85
C ASN A 129 5.14 -1.60 16.45
N TYR A 130 4.60 -1.59 15.23
CA TYR A 130 3.67 -2.63 14.78
C TYR A 130 4.34 -4.01 14.82
N PRO A 131 3.88 -4.95 15.67
CA PRO A 131 4.51 -6.27 15.81
C PRO A 131 4.15 -7.22 14.66
N GLY A 132 3.13 -6.88 13.87
CA GLY A 132 2.66 -7.70 12.75
C GLY A 132 3.47 -7.50 11.47
N SER A 133 3.12 -8.28 10.45
CA SER A 133 3.81 -8.27 9.16
C SER A 133 3.12 -7.34 8.17
N MET A 134 3.82 -6.28 7.73
CA MET A 134 3.36 -5.43 6.63
C MET A 134 3.12 -6.25 5.35
N THR A 135 3.94 -7.27 5.11
CA THR A 135 3.78 -8.19 3.98
C THR A 135 2.42 -8.88 4.01
N GLN A 136 1.92 -9.32 5.18
CA GLN A 136 0.60 -9.95 5.30
C GLN A 136 -0.54 -8.97 5.02
N LEU A 137 -0.42 -7.71 5.47
CA LEU A 137 -1.41 -6.67 5.17
C LEU A 137 -1.43 -6.33 3.67
N LEU A 138 -0.28 -6.30 3.02
CA LEU A 138 -0.22 -6.08 1.58
C LEU A 138 -0.69 -7.30 0.77
N GLN A 139 -0.47 -8.53 1.26
CA GLN A 139 -1.09 -9.73 0.68
C GLN A 139 -2.61 -9.67 0.79
N LEU A 140 -3.15 -9.21 1.93
CA LEU A 140 -4.57 -8.93 2.08
C LEU A 140 -5.04 -7.86 1.06
N ALA A 141 -4.29 -6.77 0.89
CA ALA A 141 -4.63 -5.73 -0.07
C ALA A 141 -4.73 -6.30 -1.50
N ILE A 142 -3.76 -7.12 -1.92
CA ILE A 142 -3.76 -7.80 -3.23
C ILE A 142 -4.97 -8.75 -3.35
N GLN A 143 -5.23 -9.56 -2.32
CA GLN A 143 -6.38 -10.46 -2.30
C GLN A 143 -7.71 -9.70 -2.44
N GLU A 144 -7.79 -8.50 -1.87
CA GLU A 144 -8.96 -7.61 -1.92
C GLU A 144 -8.99 -6.71 -3.16
N GLY A 145 -8.11 -6.96 -4.14
CA GLY A 145 -8.15 -6.38 -5.48
C GLY A 145 -7.15 -5.25 -5.73
N ALA A 146 -6.17 -5.02 -4.85
CA ALA A 146 -5.08 -4.08 -5.12
C ALA A 146 -4.30 -4.53 -6.36
N ASN A 147 -4.22 -3.66 -7.37
CA ASN A 147 -3.49 -3.95 -8.61
C ASN A 147 -2.64 -2.78 -9.12
N HIS A 148 -2.69 -1.61 -8.49
CA HIS A 148 -1.79 -0.51 -8.81
C HIS A 148 -1.59 0.46 -7.66
N LEU A 149 -0.50 1.21 -7.72
CA LEU A 149 -0.17 2.28 -6.76
C LEU A 149 0.87 3.23 -7.34
N TYR A 150 1.16 4.31 -6.63
CA TYR A 150 2.39 5.07 -6.79
C TYR A 150 3.01 5.39 -5.44
N CYS A 151 4.33 5.51 -5.39
CA CYS A 151 5.06 5.92 -4.19
C CYS A 151 6.35 6.66 -4.55
N PHE A 152 6.83 7.48 -3.63
CA PHE A 152 8.20 8.01 -3.72
C PHE A 152 9.20 6.87 -3.80
N ASP A 153 10.25 7.05 -4.60
CA ASP A 153 11.33 6.08 -4.79
C ASP A 153 12.27 6.05 -3.59
N THR A 154 11.76 5.51 -2.49
CA THR A 154 12.44 5.30 -1.22
C THR A 154 12.47 3.80 -0.91
N CYS A 155 12.65 3.42 0.36
CA CYS A 155 12.58 2.02 0.78
C CYS A 155 11.24 1.32 0.44
N LEU A 156 10.15 2.08 0.24
CA LEU A 156 8.83 1.53 -0.11
C LEU A 156 8.83 0.78 -1.46
N THR A 157 9.61 1.24 -2.44
CA THR A 157 9.74 0.59 -3.76
C THR A 157 10.12 -0.89 -3.61
N ALA A 158 11.04 -1.20 -2.70
CA ALA A 158 11.50 -2.58 -2.49
C ALA A 158 10.39 -3.50 -1.96
N TYR A 159 9.54 -2.99 -1.06
CA TYR A 159 8.41 -3.76 -0.53
C TYR A 159 7.40 -4.13 -1.62
N TYR A 160 7.01 -3.15 -2.45
CA TYR A 160 6.03 -3.39 -3.51
C TYR A 160 6.56 -4.36 -4.57
N ARG A 161 7.83 -4.22 -4.99
CA ARG A 161 8.46 -5.12 -5.96
C ARG A 161 8.48 -6.57 -5.50
N ARG A 162 8.81 -6.82 -4.23
CA ARG A 162 8.80 -8.17 -3.65
C ARG A 162 7.42 -8.81 -3.64
N LEU A 163 6.36 -8.00 -3.71
CA LEU A 163 4.98 -8.46 -3.72
C LEU A 163 4.40 -8.55 -5.13
N GLY A 164 5.22 -8.43 -6.18
CA GLY A 164 4.77 -8.55 -7.58
C GLY A 164 4.29 -7.25 -8.21
N PHE A 165 4.50 -6.10 -7.56
CA PHE A 165 4.27 -4.81 -8.21
C PHE A 165 5.49 -4.41 -9.04
N ARG A 166 5.30 -4.30 -10.35
CA ARG A 166 6.34 -3.86 -11.28
C ARG A 166 6.17 -2.35 -11.56
N PRO A 167 7.24 -1.55 -11.49
CA PRO A 167 7.15 -0.15 -11.90
C PRO A 167 6.94 -0.06 -13.42
N VAL A 168 6.06 0.83 -13.85
CA VAL A 168 5.68 1.01 -15.27
C VAL A 168 6.15 2.35 -15.83
N CYS A 169 6.16 3.39 -15.01
CA CYS A 169 6.70 4.70 -15.33
C CYS A 169 7.02 5.45 -14.04
N ARG A 170 7.69 6.59 -14.18
CA ARG A 170 7.95 7.52 -13.06
C ARG A 170 7.75 8.97 -13.47
N VAL A 171 7.54 9.83 -12.49
CA VAL A 171 7.54 11.29 -12.67
C VAL A 171 8.59 11.90 -11.76
N SER A 172 9.15 13.05 -12.15
CA SER A 172 10.16 13.69 -11.33
C SER A 172 9.57 14.20 -10.01
N PHE A 173 10.37 14.26 -8.96
CA PHE A 173 9.97 14.83 -7.67
C PHE A 173 9.38 16.24 -7.84
N GLU A 174 9.98 17.08 -8.68
CA GLU A 174 9.50 18.45 -8.92
C GLU A 174 8.15 18.50 -9.64
N MET A 175 7.89 17.53 -10.52
CA MET A 175 6.61 17.43 -11.22
C MET A 175 5.51 16.94 -10.28
N PHE A 176 5.83 16.02 -9.37
CA PHE A 176 4.89 15.51 -8.39
C PHE A 176 4.57 16.53 -7.29
N GLY A 177 5.58 17.27 -6.87
CA GLY A 177 5.48 18.25 -5.79
C GLY A 177 6.01 17.70 -4.47
N GLU A 178 6.61 18.61 -3.69
CA GLU A 178 7.17 18.33 -2.37
C GLU A 178 6.04 18.34 -1.31
N PRO A 179 5.89 17.27 -0.51
CA PRO A 179 5.01 17.29 0.66
C PRO A 179 5.41 18.41 1.62
N CYS A 180 4.44 19.03 2.30
CA CYS A 180 4.71 20.17 3.18
C CYS A 180 5.64 19.84 4.36
N ASP A 181 5.67 18.58 4.78
CA ASP A 181 6.48 18.03 5.87
C ASP A 181 7.77 17.35 5.38
N TRP A 182 8.14 17.53 4.11
CA TRP A 182 9.31 16.88 3.54
C TRP A 182 10.62 17.52 4.00
N ASN A 183 11.52 16.71 4.58
CA ASN A 183 12.88 17.13 4.92
C ASN A 183 13.89 16.48 3.95
N ARG A 184 14.45 17.26 3.03
CA ARG A 184 15.41 16.77 2.03
C ARG A 184 16.67 16.14 2.63
N GLU A 185 17.13 16.61 3.80
CA GLU A 185 18.30 16.03 4.46
C GLU A 185 18.00 14.61 4.94
N THR A 186 16.81 14.37 5.49
CA THR A 186 16.34 13.03 5.89
C THR A 186 16.34 12.05 4.71
N PHE A 187 16.05 12.54 3.50
CA PHE A 187 16.01 11.73 2.29
C PHE A 187 17.24 11.86 1.40
N ARG A 188 18.36 12.45 1.88
CA ARG A 188 19.55 12.73 1.07
C ARG A 188 20.14 11.53 0.33
N ALA A 189 19.89 10.32 0.84
CA ALA A 189 20.34 9.07 0.23
C ALA A 189 19.51 8.65 -0.99
N TYR A 190 18.38 9.31 -1.23
CA TYR A 190 17.45 9.03 -2.31
C TYR A 190 17.42 10.16 -3.33
N GLY A 191 16.91 9.85 -4.52
CA GLY A 191 16.85 10.76 -5.67
C GLY A 191 17.93 10.48 -6.72
N PRO A 192 17.72 10.94 -7.95
CA PRO A 192 18.70 10.77 -9.02
C PRO A 192 19.96 11.61 -8.76
N ALA A 193 21.04 11.30 -9.48
CA ALA A 193 22.31 12.01 -9.37
C ALA A 193 22.12 13.53 -9.50
N GLY A 194 22.64 14.29 -8.54
CA GLY A 194 22.49 15.75 -8.49
C GLY A 194 21.17 16.26 -7.88
N LYS A 195 20.27 15.36 -7.43
CA LYS A 195 18.99 15.69 -6.79
C LYS A 195 18.78 14.93 -5.47
N ALA A 196 19.80 14.90 -4.63
CA ALA A 196 19.74 14.27 -3.32
C ALA A 196 18.57 14.84 -2.49
N GLY A 197 17.78 13.96 -1.86
CA GLY A 197 16.60 14.37 -1.09
C GLY A 197 15.32 14.54 -1.90
N CYS A 198 15.39 14.36 -3.23
CA CYS A 198 14.26 14.51 -4.15
C CYS A 198 14.00 13.20 -4.92
N PRO A 199 13.53 12.13 -4.26
CA PRO A 199 13.18 10.87 -4.91
C PRO A 199 12.03 11.05 -5.90
N ASP A 200 12.20 10.54 -7.12
CA ASP A 200 11.11 10.50 -8.10
C ASP A 200 9.93 9.66 -7.59
N VAL A 201 8.76 9.79 -8.23
CA VAL A 201 7.59 8.98 -7.88
C VAL A 201 7.38 7.89 -8.91
N ASN A 202 7.48 6.64 -8.46
CA ASN A 202 7.28 5.46 -9.28
C ASN A 202 5.81 5.04 -9.26
N TYR A 203 5.28 4.73 -10.44
CA TYR A 203 3.95 4.18 -10.64
C TYR A 203 4.10 2.68 -10.89
N PHE A 204 3.30 1.86 -10.21
CA PHE A 204 3.40 0.41 -10.24
C PHE A 204 2.10 -0.25 -10.65
N CYS A 205 2.22 -1.32 -11.42
CA CYS A 205 1.15 -2.26 -11.73
C CYS A 205 1.48 -3.63 -11.13
N TYR A 206 0.48 -4.29 -10.55
CA TYR A 206 0.60 -5.65 -10.05
C TYR A 206 0.62 -6.63 -11.23
N GLU A 207 1.59 -7.55 -11.24
CA GLU A 207 1.72 -8.59 -12.24
C GLU A 207 2.04 -9.92 -11.52
N PRO A 208 1.06 -10.84 -11.36
CA PRO A 208 1.18 -12.03 -10.52
C PRO A 208 2.24 -13.03 -11.01
N CYS A 209 2.76 -12.85 -12.22
CA CYS A 209 3.70 -13.76 -12.88
C CYS A 209 5.19 -13.45 -12.63
N GLN A 210 5.53 -12.41 -11.86
CA GLN A 210 6.90 -12.31 -11.35
C GLN A 210 7.02 -13.26 -10.15
N PRO A 211 7.75 -14.38 -10.25
CA PRO A 211 7.94 -15.25 -9.11
C PRO A 211 8.49 -14.46 -7.94
N LEU A 212 7.98 -14.74 -6.73
CA LEU A 212 8.47 -14.28 -5.43
C LEU A 212 9.96 -14.61 -5.18
N SER A 213 10.66 -15.20 -6.16
CA SER A 213 12.04 -15.67 -6.10
C SER A 213 13.11 -14.58 -6.14
N CYS A 214 12.76 -13.29 -6.19
CA CYS A 214 13.73 -12.19 -6.06
C CYS A 214 13.92 -11.74 -4.61
N ALA A 215 13.32 -12.43 -3.63
CA ALA A 215 13.39 -12.08 -2.19
C ALA A 215 14.77 -12.27 -1.53
N ALA A 216 15.86 -12.35 -2.30
CA ALA A 216 17.22 -12.53 -1.79
C ALA A 216 18.01 -11.22 -1.64
N ASP A 217 17.56 -10.10 -2.21
CA ASP A 217 18.32 -8.85 -2.10
C ASP A 217 18.01 -8.12 -0.80
N PRO A 218 19.01 -7.65 -0.02
CA PRO A 218 18.77 -6.92 1.22
C PRO A 218 17.89 -5.68 1.00
N VAL A 219 17.04 -5.38 1.98
CA VAL A 219 16.03 -4.29 1.97
C VAL A 219 16.67 -2.90 1.78
N ASP A 220 17.98 -2.79 1.95
CA ASP A 220 18.71 -1.54 2.09
C ASP A 220 19.36 -1.00 0.80
N VAL A 221 19.18 -1.66 -0.35
CA VAL A 221 19.73 -1.15 -1.62
C VAL A 221 18.60 -0.53 -2.42
N ALA A 222 18.60 0.80 -2.53
CA ALA A 222 17.87 1.51 -3.56
C ALA A 222 18.31 0.91 -4.91
N LEU A 223 17.48 0.03 -5.47
CA LEU A 223 17.68 -0.49 -6.81
C LEU A 223 17.53 0.72 -7.74
N VAL A 224 18.68 1.26 -8.16
CA VAL A 224 18.79 2.36 -9.11
C VAL A 224 18.17 1.88 -10.42
N SER A 225 16.86 2.10 -10.56
CA SER A 225 16.12 1.59 -11.69
C SER A 225 16.28 2.59 -12.82
N THR A 226 17.42 2.58 -13.51
CA THR A 226 17.64 3.41 -14.70
C THR A 226 16.66 3.10 -15.84
N ASP A 227 15.95 1.97 -15.76
CA ASP A 227 15.17 1.44 -16.87
C ASP A 227 13.67 1.79 -16.82
N ILE A 228 13.20 2.50 -15.78
CA ILE A 228 11.79 2.96 -15.72
C ILE A 228 11.64 4.24 -16.57
N PRO A 229 10.74 4.29 -17.56
CA PRO A 229 10.58 5.48 -18.39
C PRO A 229 9.98 6.64 -17.58
N TYR A 230 10.46 7.86 -17.83
CA TYR A 230 9.83 9.08 -17.32
C TYR A 230 8.57 9.42 -18.12
N ALA A 231 7.49 9.70 -17.41
CA ALA A 231 6.35 10.42 -17.96
C ALA A 231 6.62 11.93 -17.91
N SER A 232 6.22 12.65 -18.96
CA SER A 232 6.35 14.09 -19.13
C SER A 232 5.25 14.89 -18.42
N SER A 233 4.23 14.23 -17.85
CA SER A 233 3.20 14.87 -17.02
C SER A 233 2.56 13.86 -16.05
N LEU A 234 1.91 14.37 -14.99
CA LEU A 234 1.11 13.55 -14.09
C LEU A 234 -0.05 12.86 -14.82
N GLN A 235 -0.63 13.51 -15.83
CA GLN A 235 -1.70 12.90 -16.63
C GLN A 235 -1.15 11.74 -17.46
N GLN A 236 -0.01 11.92 -18.13
CA GLN A 236 0.60 10.84 -18.90
C GLN A 236 0.98 9.66 -18.01
N ALA A 237 1.48 9.91 -16.80
CA ALA A 237 1.79 8.83 -15.85
C ALA A 237 0.55 8.02 -15.48
N LYS A 238 -0.59 8.68 -15.23
CA LYS A 238 -1.89 8.04 -14.99
C LYS A 238 -2.37 7.25 -16.21
N ASP A 239 -2.21 7.79 -17.41
CA ASP A 239 -2.64 7.13 -18.65
C ASP A 239 -1.80 5.87 -18.93
N ILE A 240 -0.47 5.94 -18.75
CA ILE A 240 0.43 4.78 -18.86
C ILE A 240 0.03 3.71 -17.84
N LEU A 241 -0.16 4.11 -16.58
CA LEU A 241 -0.52 3.18 -15.52
C LEU A 241 -1.87 2.51 -15.82
N LYS A 242 -2.87 3.28 -16.23
CA LYS A 242 -4.18 2.76 -16.60
C LYS A 242 -4.07 1.76 -17.75
N GLY A 243 -3.32 2.08 -18.80
CA GLY A 243 -3.10 1.16 -19.93
C GLY A 243 -2.47 -0.16 -19.50
N GLU A 244 -1.50 -0.13 -18.59
CA GLU A 244 -0.88 -1.36 -18.06
C GLU A 244 -1.84 -2.16 -17.17
N VAL A 245 -2.63 -1.51 -16.31
CA VAL A 245 -3.65 -2.17 -15.48
C VAL A 245 -4.72 -2.84 -16.35
N ASP A 246 -5.21 -2.14 -17.37
CA ASP A 246 -6.20 -2.67 -18.31
C ASP A 246 -5.63 -3.87 -19.09
N ARG A 247 -4.36 -3.78 -19.52
CA ARG A 247 -3.64 -4.88 -20.19
C ARG A 247 -3.52 -6.13 -19.30
N VAL A 248 -3.11 -5.98 -18.05
CA VAL A 248 -2.94 -7.12 -17.12
C VAL A 248 -4.29 -7.72 -16.72
N SER A 249 -5.30 -6.86 -16.52
CA SER A 249 -6.65 -7.31 -16.17
C SER A 249 -7.31 -8.10 -17.30
N ALA A 250 -6.99 -7.79 -18.58
CA ALA A 250 -7.49 -8.55 -19.72
C ALA A 250 -6.87 -9.95 -19.89
N LEU A 251 -5.80 -10.27 -19.17
CA LEU A 251 -5.12 -11.58 -19.22
C LEU A 251 -5.70 -12.62 -18.24
N HIS A 252 -6.58 -12.21 -17.33
CA HIS A 252 -7.15 -13.02 -16.25
C HIS A 252 -8.68 -13.05 -16.32
#